data_AF-A0A2S0JTK2-F1
#
_entry.id   AF-A0A2S0JTK2-F1
#
_cell.length_a   1.000
_cell.length_b   1.000
_cell.length_c   1.000
_cell.angle_alpha   90.00
_cell.angle_beta   90.00
_cell.angle_gamma   90.00
#
_symmetry.space_group_name_H-M   'P 1'
#
loop_
_entity.id
_entity.type
_entity.pdbx_description
1 polymer ?
#
loop_
_entity_poly.entity_id
_entity_poly.type
_entity_poly.pdbx_seq_one_letter_code
_entity_poly.pdbx_strand_id
1 'polypeptide(L)' 'MFLSEKGELMKWISKNNKKPILLFSMIIIVIAGLLDLKYEGLFFRILPESIQQNLSTFFNK' A
#
# COMPACT_ATOMS: atom_id res chain seq x y z
N MET A 1 12.86 24.27 28.59
CA MET A 1 12.73 24.86 27.24
C MET A 1 12.67 23.78 26.16
N PHE A 2 13.68 22.91 26.03
CA PHE A 2 13.76 21.84 25.00
C PHE A 2 12.60 20.82 24.97
N LEU A 3 12.00 20.51 26.14
CA LEU A 3 10.85 19.59 26.22
C LEU A 3 9.54 20.20 25.71
N SER A 4 9.41 21.54 25.75
CA SER A 4 8.24 22.26 25.27
C SER A 4 8.19 22.28 23.75
N GLU A 5 9.34 22.47 23.09
CA GLU A 5 9.46 22.39 21.63
C GLU A 5 9.15 21.00 21.08
N LYS A 6 9.63 19.93 21.73
CA LYS A 6 9.29 18.55 21.33
C LYS A 6 7.79 18.26 21.41
N GLY A 7 7.11 18.76 22.44
CA GLY A 7 5.67 18.59 22.61
C GLY A 7 4.85 19.30 21.53
N GLU A 8 5.24 20.51 21.16
CA GLU A 8 4.67 21.29 20.05
C GLU A 8 4.89 20.61 18.69
N LEU A 9 6.10 20.15 18.40
CA LEU A 9 6.43 19.43 17.16
C LEU A 9 5.63 18.13 17.02
N MET A 10 5.51 17.36 18.10
CA MET A 10 4.78 16.09 18.09
C MET A 10 3.27 16.32 17.91
N LYS A 11 2.73 17.41 18.47
CA LYS A 11 1.35 17.88 18.20
C LYS A 11 1.15 18.28 16.74
N TRP A 12 2.11 18.98 16.14
CA TRP A 12 2.04 19.42 14.75
C TRP A 12 2.09 18.24 13.77
N ILE A 13 3.00 17.29 14.00
CA ILE A 13 3.11 16.03 13.25
C ILE A 13 1.82 15.20 13.39
N SER A 14 1.27 15.07 14.60
CA SER A 14 0.04 14.32 14.84
C SER A 14 -1.19 14.94 14.17
N LYS A 15 -1.26 16.28 14.06
CA LYS A 15 -2.40 17.00 13.50
C LYS A 15 -2.35 17.07 11.96
N ASN A 16 -1.16 17.11 11.36
CA ASN A 16 -0.99 17.21 9.91
C ASN A 16 -0.67 15.88 9.19
N ASN A 17 -0.11 14.86 9.85
CA ASN A 17 0.44 13.69 9.15
C ASN A 17 -0.52 12.50 8.98
N LYS A 18 -1.74 12.54 9.53
CA LYS A 18 -2.68 11.42 9.41
C LYS A 18 -3.13 11.17 7.97
N LYS A 19 -3.31 12.23 7.18
CA LYS A 19 -3.72 12.15 5.76
C LYS A 19 -2.62 11.60 4.85
N PRO A 20 -1.36 12.10 4.89
CA PRO A 20 -0.30 11.58 4.02
C PRO A 20 0.12 10.15 4.37
N ILE A 21 0.10 9.75 5.65
CA ILE A 21 0.41 8.36 6.04
C ILE A 21 -0.60 7.39 5.45
N LEU A 22 -1.89 7.73 5.51
CA LEU A 22 -2.96 6.89 4.96
C LEU A 22 -2.85 6.78 3.43
N LEU A 23 -2.51 7.89 2.76
CA LEU A 23 -2.25 7.90 1.32
C LEU A 23 -1.05 7.02 0.96
N PHE A 24 0.04 7.10 1.73
CA PHE A 24 1.25 6.33 1.51
C PHE A 24 1.01 4.82 1.73
N SER A 25 0.28 4.45 2.79
CA SER A 25 -0.10 3.04 3.01
C SER A 25 -0.99 2.51 1.89
N MET A 26 -1.90 3.32 1.35
CA MET A 26 -2.74 2.93 0.21
C MET A 26 -1.88 2.61 -1.01
N ILE A 27 -0.90 3.46 -1.32
CA ILE A 27 0.02 3.26 -2.46
C ILE A 27 0.83 1.96 -2.29
N ILE A 28 1.35 1.71 -1.08
CA ILE A 28 2.09 0.47 -0.80
C ILE A 28 1.21 -0.76 -1.02
N ILE A 29 -0.03 -0.74 -0.53
CA ILE A 29 -0.97 -1.86 -0.71
C ILE A 29 -1.27 -2.09 -2.19
N VAL A 30 -1.47 -1.02 -2.97
CA VAL A 30 -1.71 -1.12 -4.42
C VAL A 30 -0.50 -1.72 -5.14
N ILE A 31 0.72 -1.26 -4.84
CA ILE A 31 1.94 -1.78 -5.45
C ILE A 31 2.15 -3.24 -5.05
N ALA A 32 1.97 -3.59 -3.77
CA ALA A 32 2.11 -4.96 -3.29
C ALA A 32 1.08 -5.89 -3.95
N GLY A 33 -0.17 -5.45 -4.12
CA GLY A 33 -1.20 -6.19 -4.82
C GLY A 33 -0.88 -6.40 -6.30
N LEU A 34 -0.44 -5.34 -7.01
CA LEU A 34 0.01 -5.46 -8.40
C LEU A 34 1.20 -6.41 -8.55
N LEU A 35 2.14 -6.35 -7.61
CA LEU A 35 3.32 -7.21 -7.60
C LEU A 35 2.90 -8.67 -7.38
N ASP A 36 2.05 -8.93 -6.38
CA ASP A 36 1.53 -10.27 -6.10
C ASP A 36 0.75 -10.84 -7.31
N LEU A 37 -0.04 -10.02 -8.01
CA LEU A 37 -0.73 -10.40 -9.25
C LEU A 37 0.23 -10.73 -10.40
N LYS A 38 1.31 -9.97 -10.58
CA LYS A 38 2.28 -10.16 -11.66
C LYS A 38 3.14 -11.41 -11.47
N TYR A 39 3.52 -11.73 -10.23
CA TYR A 39 4.42 -12.84 -9.91
C TYR A 39 3.67 -14.11 -9.46
N GLU A 40 2.37 -14.20 -9.76
CA GLU A 40 1.52 -15.33 -9.37
C GLU A 40 1.63 -15.67 -7.87
N GLY A 41 1.58 -14.62 -7.06
CA GLY A 41 1.71 -14.65 -5.61
C GLY A 41 0.48 -15.23 -4.89
N LEU A 42 0.41 -14.99 -3.58
CA LEU A 42 -0.55 -15.67 -2.71
C LEU A 42 -2.00 -15.27 -3.02
N PHE A 43 -2.24 -13.98 -3.27
CA PHE A 43 -3.57 -13.50 -3.64
C PHE A 43 -3.94 -13.93 -5.05
N PHE A 44 -2.98 -13.93 -5.98
CA PHE A 44 -3.21 -14.42 -7.34
C PHE A 44 -3.72 -15.87 -7.35
N ARG A 45 -3.11 -16.76 -6.55
CA ARG A 45 -3.48 -18.18 -6.47
C ARG A 45 -4.84 -18.42 -5.81
N ILE A 46 -5.28 -17.51 -4.95
CA ILE A 46 -6.59 -17.59 -4.29
C ILE A 46 -7.71 -17.17 -5.26
N LEU A 47 -7.39 -16.41 -6.31
CA LEU A 47 -8.38 -16.01 -7.32
C LEU A 47 -8.95 -17.24 -8.06
N PRO A 48 -10.19 -17.16 -8.55
CA PRO A 48 -10.74 -18.16 -9.45
C PRO A 48 -9.90 -18.33 -10.72
N GLU A 49 -9.84 -19.54 -11.27
CA GLU A 49 -9.04 -19.87 -12.48
C GLU A 49 -9.36 -18.97 -13.68
N SER A 50 -10.62 -18.57 -13.86
CA SER A 50 -11.03 -17.66 -14.94
C SER A 50 -10.35 -16.29 -14.85
N ILE A 51 -10.15 -15.79 -13.62
CA ILE A 51 -9.49 -14.50 -13.36
C ILE A 51 -7.98 -14.66 -13.47
N GLN A 52 -7.43 -15.77 -12.98
CA GLN A 52 -6.00 -16.10 -13.15
C GLN A 52 -5.62 -16.14 -14.63
N GLN A 53 -6.35 -16.89 -15.48
CA GLN A 53 -6.07 -16.96 -16.91
C GLN A 53 -6.13 -15.60 -17.60
N ASN A 54 -7.11 -14.77 -17.25
CA ASN A 54 -7.26 -13.44 -17.85
C ASN A 54 -6.09 -12.52 -17.45
N LEU A 55 -5.65 -12.59 -16.19
CA LEU A 55 -4.52 -11.82 -15.69
C LEU A 55 -3.18 -12.34 -16.23
N SER A 56 -2.95 -13.65 -16.28
CA SER A 56 -1.75 -14.23 -16.91
C SER A 56 -1.66 -13.83 -18.37
N THR A 57 -2.78 -13.81 -19.10
CA THR A 57 -2.83 -13.33 -20.49
C THR A 57 -2.51 -11.83 -20.60
N PHE A 58 -2.97 -11.03 -19.65
CA PHE A 58 -2.72 -9.59 -19.60
C PHE A 58 -1.24 -9.26 -19.27
N PHE A 59 -0.61 -9.99 -18.36
CA PHE A 59 0.78 -9.76 -17.96
C PHE A 59 1.82 -10.40 -18.89
N ASN A 60 1.47 -11.47 -19.62
CA ASN A 60 2.35 -12.11 -20.62
C ASN A 60 2.26 -11.46 -22.01
N LYS A 61 1.49 -10.39 -22.19
CA LYS A 61 1.41 -9.62 -23.43
C LYS A 61 2.34 -8.42 -23.38
#